data_AF-A0A5E5PNI3-F1
#
_entry.id   AF-A0A5E5PNI3-F1
#
_cell.length_a   1.000
_cell.length_b   1.000
_cell.length_c   1.000
_cell.angle_alpha   90.00
_cell.angle_beta   90.00
_cell.angle_gamma   90.00
#
_symmetry.space_group_name_H-M   'P 1'
#
loop_
_entity.id
_entity.type
_entity.pdbx_description
1 polymer ?
#
loop_
_entity_poly.entity_id
_entity_poly.type
_entity_poly.pdbx_seq_one_letter_code
_entity_poly.pdbx_strand_id
1 'polypeptide(L)'
;MSKNNTTVAIVYDFDGTLAKGNIQENSFIPNLGVQKEAFWNEVKQITQDDEMDEILAYMYLLIKKAKEKKVSCKKEEIKTHGGSVQYFSGVEDYFARINKHAKDKEISLKHYIISSGTKEMIEGTSIAKEFKSIFASSFKYDHEGVPEWPAL
;
A
#
# COMPACT_ATOMS: atom_id res chain seq x y z
N MET A 1 -38.44 15.99 6.77
CA MET A 1 -37.24 15.82 7.62
C MET A 1 -36.25 14.95 6.86
N SER A 2 -35.01 15.40 6.63
CA SER A 2 -34.00 14.53 6.02
C SER A 2 -33.71 13.39 7.01
N LYS A 3 -34.00 12.13 6.63
CA LYS A 3 -33.53 10.98 7.41
C LYS A 3 -32.01 11.05 7.48
N ASN A 4 -31.49 11.15 8.70
CA ASN A 4 -30.06 11.17 8.93
C ASN A 4 -29.60 9.71 8.95
N ASN A 5 -29.07 9.23 7.82
CA ASN A 5 -28.58 7.86 7.71
C ASN A 5 -27.42 7.64 8.69
N THR A 6 -27.47 6.57 9.48
CA THR A 6 -26.38 6.21 10.40
C THR A 6 -25.09 6.02 9.61
N THR A 7 -24.04 6.75 9.99
CA THR A 7 -22.73 6.61 9.33
C THR A 7 -21.94 5.48 10.00
N VAL A 8 -21.43 4.55 9.20
CA VAL A 8 -20.60 3.42 9.65
C VAL A 8 -19.32 3.39 8.84
N ALA A 9 -18.20 3.11 9.50
CA ALA A 9 -16.90 2.91 8.85
C ALA A 9 -16.47 1.45 8.99
N ILE A 10 -15.92 0.88 7.91
CA ILE A 10 -15.14 -0.35 7.98
C ILE A 10 -13.71 0.01 7.62
N VAL A 11 -12.78 -0.40 8.49
CA VAL A 11 -11.36 -0.14 8.36
C VAL A 11 -10.67 -1.48 8.12
N TYR A 12 -9.88 -1.55 7.06
CA TYR A 12 -9.20 -2.77 6.65
C TYR A 12 -7.69 -2.59 6.75
N ASP A 13 -7.01 -3.66 7.13
CA ASP A 13 -5.64 -3.89 6.69
C ASP A 13 -5.63 -4.30 5.19
N PHE A 14 -4.46 -4.31 4.55
CA PHE A 14 -4.31 -4.58 3.12
C PHE A 14 -3.56 -5.88 2.82
N ASP A 15 -2.26 -5.94 3.08
CA ASP A 15 -1.40 -7.08 2.75
C ASP A 15 -1.73 -8.29 3.64
N GLY A 16 -2.13 -9.41 3.04
CA GLY A 16 -2.58 -10.59 3.80
C GLY A 16 -4.03 -10.52 4.26
N THR A 17 -4.72 -9.40 4.03
CA THR A 17 -6.15 -9.21 4.35
C THR A 17 -7.00 -9.09 3.08
N LEU A 18 -6.70 -8.11 2.21
CA LEU A 18 -7.36 -7.91 0.92
C LEU A 18 -6.51 -8.44 -0.24
N ALA A 19 -5.19 -8.28 -0.15
CA ALA A 19 -4.22 -8.81 -1.12
C ALA A 19 -3.57 -10.11 -0.65
N LYS A 20 -3.28 -11.01 -1.58
CA LYS A 20 -2.54 -12.25 -1.37
C LYS A 20 -1.05 -11.96 -1.27
N GLY A 21 -0.63 -11.58 -0.07
CA GLY A 21 0.77 -11.27 0.24
C GLY A 21 1.12 -9.81 -0.01
N ASN A 22 2.40 -9.53 0.13
CA ASN A 22 2.97 -8.19 0.11
C ASN A 22 3.19 -7.72 -1.35
N ILE A 23 2.58 -6.60 -1.76
CA ILE A 23 2.66 -6.08 -3.13
C ILE A 23 4.13 -5.89 -3.54
N GLN A 24 4.92 -5.30 -2.65
CA GLN A 24 6.27 -4.83 -2.88
C GLN A 24 7.22 -5.98 -3.20
N GLU A 25 7.07 -7.10 -2.48
CA GLU A 25 7.83 -8.34 -2.70
C GLU A 25 7.54 -8.98 -4.05
N ASN A 26 6.32 -8.82 -4.56
CA ASN A 26 5.86 -9.51 -5.76
C ASN A 26 6.11 -8.70 -7.04
N SER A 27 6.25 -7.38 -6.95
CA SER A 27 6.35 -6.53 -8.14
C SER A 27 7.55 -5.60 -8.17
N PHE A 28 8.01 -5.07 -7.03
CA PHE A 28 9.00 -3.99 -7.03
C PHE A 28 10.42 -4.48 -6.73
N ILE A 29 10.59 -5.31 -5.68
CA ILE A 29 11.89 -5.92 -5.36
C ILE A 29 12.44 -6.75 -6.52
N PRO A 30 11.65 -7.56 -7.25
CA PRO A 30 12.13 -8.30 -8.41
C PRO A 30 12.72 -7.41 -9.51
N ASN A 31 12.16 -6.21 -9.73
CA ASN A 31 12.67 -5.26 -10.73
C ASN A 31 14.03 -4.68 -10.36
N LEU A 32 14.36 -4.68 -9.06
CA LEU A 32 15.70 -4.35 -8.61
C LEU A 32 16.69 -5.49 -8.90
N GLY A 33 16.29 -6.69 -9.32
CA GLY A 33 17.21 -7.81 -9.56
C GLY A 33 18.02 -8.17 -8.31
N VAL A 34 17.40 -8.11 -7.13
CA VAL A 34 17.97 -8.50 -5.84
C VAL A 34 17.22 -9.74 -5.36
N GLN A 35 17.93 -10.70 -4.77
CA GLN A 35 17.29 -11.85 -4.13
C GLN A 35 16.53 -11.38 -2.89
N LYS A 36 15.30 -11.86 -2.72
CA LYS A 36 14.38 -11.43 -1.66
C LYS A 36 14.99 -11.62 -0.27
N GLU A 37 15.60 -12.78 -0.02
CA GLU A 37 16.20 -13.14 1.27
C GLU A 37 17.39 -12.23 1.57
N ALA A 38 18.22 -11.94 0.56
CA ALA A 38 19.37 -11.05 0.71
C ALA A 38 18.92 -9.62 1.03
N PHE A 39 17.85 -9.16 0.37
CA PHE A 39 17.27 -7.84 0.61
C PHE A 39 16.75 -7.72 2.06
N TRP A 40 15.96 -8.68 2.53
CA TRP A 40 15.42 -8.64 3.90
C TRP A 40 16.48 -8.81 4.99
N ASN A 41 17.54 -9.56 4.73
CA ASN A 41 18.67 -9.62 5.66
C ASN A 41 19.34 -8.26 5.81
N GLU A 42 19.49 -7.50 4.72
CA GLU A 42 20.04 -6.15 4.76
C GLU A 42 19.08 -5.14 5.42
N VAL A 43 17.77 -5.27 5.22
CA VAL A 43 16.77 -4.49 5.97
C VAL A 43 16.94 -4.70 7.47
N LYS A 44 17.06 -5.96 7.92
CA LYS A 44 17.23 -6.28 9.34
C LYS A 44 18.54 -5.74 9.90
N GLN A 45 19.61 -5.79 9.12
CA GLN A 45 20.89 -5.20 9.51
C GLN A 45 20.76 -3.68 9.70
N ILE A 46 20.18 -2.97 8.74
CA ILE A 46 19.93 -1.51 8.82
C ILE A 46 19.03 -1.17 10.02
N THR A 47 17.97 -1.95 10.24
CA THR A 47 17.06 -1.78 11.38
C THR A 47 17.81 -1.81 12.71
N GLN A 48 18.75 -2.76 12.87
CA GLN A 48 19.54 -2.91 14.09
C GLN A 48 20.64 -1.85 14.22
N ASP A 49 21.39 -1.60 13.15
CA ASP A 49 22.55 -0.70 13.17
C ASP A 49 22.14 0.77 13.35
N ASP A 50 21.03 1.17 12.72
CA ASP A 50 20.57 2.56 12.67
C ASP A 50 19.35 2.82 13.60
N GLU A 51 18.96 1.84 14.43
CA GLU A 51 17.80 1.90 15.34
C GLU A 51 16.50 2.35 14.62
N MET A 52 16.30 1.88 13.40
CA MET A 52 15.16 2.24 12.56
C MET A 52 13.96 1.32 12.78
N ASP A 53 12.74 1.84 12.58
CA ASP A 53 11.57 0.99 12.35
C ASP A 53 11.79 0.14 11.08
N GLU A 54 11.44 -1.14 11.11
CA GLU A 54 11.74 -2.09 10.03
C GLU A 54 11.07 -1.69 8.71
N ILE A 55 9.87 -1.07 8.74
CA ILE A 55 9.21 -0.56 7.54
C ILE A 55 9.98 0.63 6.97
N LEU A 56 10.44 1.55 7.81
CA LEU A 56 11.25 2.69 7.37
C LEU A 56 12.61 2.24 6.84
N ALA A 57 13.27 1.28 7.49
CA ALA A 57 14.52 0.69 7.02
C ALA A 57 14.35 0.00 5.66
N TYR A 58 13.26 -0.76 5.52
CA TYR A 58 12.84 -1.38 4.27
C TYR A 58 12.68 -0.34 3.15
N MET A 59 11.87 0.69 3.37
CA MET A 59 11.59 1.73 2.40
C MET A 59 12.84 2.54 2.04
N TYR A 60 13.71 2.78 3.01
CA TYR A 60 15.01 3.42 2.79
C TYR A 60 15.90 2.57 1.88
N LEU A 61 16.05 1.28 2.20
CA LEU A 61 16.88 0.39 1.40
C LEU A 61 16.35 0.25 -0.03
N LEU A 62 15.02 0.22 -0.17
CA LEU A 62 14.34 0.14 -1.45
C LEU A 62 14.77 1.28 -2.39
N ILE A 63 14.69 2.54 -1.93
CA ILE A 63 15.06 3.70 -2.76
C ILE A 63 16.57 3.77 -2.99
N LYS A 64 17.38 3.33 -2.02
CA LYS A 64 18.84 3.26 -2.15
C LYS A 64 19.24 2.31 -3.27
N LYS A 65 18.73 1.07 -3.25
CA LYS A 65 19.04 0.06 -4.27
C LYS A 65 18.52 0.45 -5.65
N ALA A 66 17.38 1.12 -5.72
CA ALA A 66 16.86 1.61 -6.99
C ALA A 66 17.75 2.69 -7.61
N LYS A 67 18.26 3.63 -6.80
CA LYS A 67 19.25 4.63 -7.23
C LYS A 67 20.53 3.96 -7.75
N GLU A 68 21.07 2.99 -7.01
CA GLU A 68 22.28 2.23 -7.40
C GLU A 68 22.09 1.50 -8.75
N LYS A 69 20.90 0.94 -8.97
CA LYS A 69 20.58 0.15 -10.17
C LYS A 69 19.94 0.95 -11.29
N LYS A 70 19.81 2.28 -11.13
CA LYS A 70 19.15 3.19 -12.08
C LYS A 70 17.73 2.75 -12.45
N VAL A 71 17.03 2.13 -11.49
CA VAL A 71 15.60 1.82 -11.60
C VAL A 71 14.84 3.03 -11.10
N SER A 72 13.92 3.55 -11.91
CA SER A 72 13.13 4.70 -11.53
C SER A 72 12.15 4.32 -10.42
N CYS A 73 12.02 5.22 -9.45
CA CYS A 73 11.13 5.11 -8.29
C CYS A 73 10.17 6.28 -8.23
N LYS A 74 9.89 6.93 -9.36
CA LYS A 74 8.97 8.06 -9.36
C LYS A 74 7.63 7.62 -8.79
N LYS A 75 6.94 8.52 -8.09
CA LYS A 75 5.67 8.23 -7.41
C LYS A 75 4.68 7.48 -8.31
N GLU A 76 4.51 7.95 -9.55
CA GLU A 76 3.60 7.32 -10.51
C GLU A 76 4.06 5.92 -10.94
N GLU A 77 5.36 5.67 -11.03
CA GLU A 77 5.89 4.34 -11.32
C GLU A 77 5.67 3.38 -10.16
N ILE A 78 5.95 3.80 -8.92
CA ILE A 78 5.64 3.03 -7.70
C ILE A 78 4.15 2.66 -7.71
N LYS A 79 3.28 3.60 -8.06
CA LYS A 79 1.84 3.36 -8.16
C LYS A 79 1.47 2.31 -9.19
N THR A 80 2.15 2.23 -10.35
CA THR A 80 1.82 1.22 -11.36
C THR A 80 1.95 -0.22 -10.86
N HIS A 81 2.81 -0.46 -9.86
CA HIS A 81 2.97 -1.78 -9.26
C HIS A 81 1.70 -2.30 -8.58
N GLY A 82 0.84 -1.42 -8.10
CA GLY A 82 -0.48 -1.76 -7.56
C GLY A 82 -1.40 -2.47 -8.55
N GLY A 83 -1.18 -2.29 -9.86
CA GLY A 83 -1.97 -2.96 -10.90
C GLY A 83 -1.73 -4.47 -11.01
N SER A 84 -0.63 -4.97 -10.44
CA SER A 84 -0.24 -6.40 -10.48
C SER A 84 -0.75 -7.21 -9.28
N VAL A 85 -1.49 -6.57 -8.37
CA VAL A 85 -1.93 -7.18 -7.12
C VAL A 85 -2.91 -8.32 -7.36
N GLN A 86 -2.69 -9.43 -6.67
CA GLN A 86 -3.63 -10.54 -6.61
C GLN A 86 -4.45 -10.45 -5.31
N TYR A 87 -5.77 -10.41 -5.41
CA TYR A 87 -6.63 -10.36 -4.22
C TYR A 87 -7.06 -11.74 -3.73
N PHE A 88 -7.53 -11.78 -2.48
CA PHE A 88 -8.30 -12.93 -2.00
C PHE A 88 -9.61 -13.08 -2.79
N SER A 89 -10.11 -14.32 -2.88
CA SER A 89 -11.30 -14.61 -3.66
C SER A 89 -12.49 -13.80 -3.16
N GLY A 90 -13.17 -13.12 -4.09
CA GLY A 90 -14.39 -12.36 -3.81
C GLY A 90 -14.17 -10.93 -3.29
N VAL A 91 -12.94 -10.45 -3.15
CA VAL A 91 -12.61 -9.07 -2.72
C VAL A 91 -13.09 -8.04 -3.75
N GLU A 92 -12.88 -8.27 -5.04
CA GLU A 92 -13.27 -7.31 -6.09
C GLU A 92 -14.79 -7.05 -6.10
N ASP A 93 -15.58 -8.09 -5.83
CA ASP A 93 -17.04 -7.98 -5.76
C ASP A 93 -17.57 -7.61 -4.35
N TYR A 94 -16.71 -7.66 -3.33
CA TYR A 94 -17.12 -7.48 -1.93
C TYR A 94 -17.68 -6.09 -1.66
N PHE A 95 -17.01 -5.05 -2.16
CA PHE A 95 -17.40 -3.66 -1.90
C PHE A 95 -18.79 -3.34 -2.45
N ALA A 96 -19.10 -3.79 -3.68
CA ALA A 96 -20.43 -3.64 -4.27
C ALA A 96 -21.51 -4.34 -3.43
N ARG A 97 -21.25 -5.57 -2.96
CA ARG A 97 -22.20 -6.33 -2.14
C ARG A 97 -22.47 -5.67 -0.79
N ILE A 98 -21.42 -5.27 -0.07
CA ILE A 98 -21.58 -4.68 1.26
C ILE A 98 -22.19 -3.28 1.20
N ASN A 99 -21.85 -2.49 0.18
CA ASN A 99 -22.46 -1.18 -0.07
C ASN A 99 -23.95 -1.30 -0.37
N LYS A 100 -24.36 -2.28 -1.18
CA LYS A 100 -25.77 -2.57 -1.43
C LYS A 100 -26.49 -2.94 -0.13
N HIS A 101 -25.92 -3.86 0.66
CA HIS A 101 -26.51 -4.28 1.93
C HIS A 101 -26.68 -3.12 2.92
N ALA A 102 -25.69 -2.23 3.03
CA ALA A 102 -25.77 -1.04 3.87
C ALA A 102 -26.84 -0.06 3.37
N LYS A 103 -26.91 0.16 2.06
CA LYS A 103 -27.93 1.03 1.45
C LYS A 103 -29.35 0.55 1.74
N ASP A 104 -29.60 -0.76 1.65
CA ASP A 104 -30.92 -1.36 1.96
C ASP A 104 -31.31 -1.17 3.43
N LYS A 105 -30.34 -0.88 4.31
CA LYS A 105 -30.53 -0.59 5.73
C LYS A 105 -30.46 0.90 6.08
N GLU A 106 -30.47 1.78 5.07
CA GLU A 106 -30.31 3.23 5.26
C GLU A 106 -29.02 3.62 6.02
N ILE A 107 -27.94 2.85 5.83
CA ILE A 107 -26.61 3.11 6.41
C ILE A 107 -25.73 3.83 5.37
N SER A 108 -25.06 4.90 5.81
CA SER A 108 -23.99 5.54 5.04
C SER A 108 -22.66 4.85 5.36
N LEU A 109 -22.32 3.85 4.56
CA LEU A 109 -21.08 3.07 4.73
C LEU A 109 -19.88 3.78 4.11
N LYS A 110 -18.75 3.77 4.81
CA LYS A 110 -17.47 4.28 4.33
C LYS A 110 -16.37 3.23 4.55
N HIS A 111 -15.47 3.10 3.58
CA HIS A 111 -14.35 2.18 3.63
C HIS A 111 -13.03 2.93 3.80
N TYR A 112 -12.12 2.40 4.60
CA TYR A 112 -10.81 2.99 4.88
C TYR A 112 -9.73 1.91 4.92
N ILE A 113 -8.50 2.26 4.54
CA ILE A 113 -7.32 1.42 4.77
C ILE A 113 -6.49 1.99 5.92
N ILE A 114 -6.03 1.13 6.82
CA ILE A 114 -4.88 1.37 7.70
C ILE A 114 -3.91 0.22 7.47
N SER A 115 -2.74 0.49 6.91
CA SER A 115 -1.74 -0.52 6.57
C SER A 115 -0.32 -0.01 6.77
N SER A 116 0.63 -0.91 7.04
CA SER A 116 2.07 -0.61 6.97
C SER A 116 2.64 -0.74 5.55
N GLY A 117 1.81 -1.07 4.57
CA GLY A 117 2.20 -1.18 3.16
C GLY A 117 2.51 0.18 2.51
N THR A 118 2.94 0.16 1.25
CA THR A 118 3.29 1.37 0.49
C THR A 118 2.03 1.99 -0.09
N LYS A 119 1.69 3.19 0.38
CA LYS A 119 0.47 3.92 0.01
C LYS A 119 0.29 4.03 -1.49
N GLU A 120 1.32 4.41 -2.23
CA GLU A 120 1.28 4.57 -3.69
C GLU A 120 0.89 3.27 -4.38
N MET A 121 1.40 2.14 -3.91
CA MET A 121 1.04 0.84 -4.47
C MET A 121 -0.42 0.50 -4.19
N ILE A 122 -0.92 0.76 -2.98
CA ILE A 122 -2.33 0.57 -2.64
C ILE A 122 -3.22 1.48 -3.50
N GLU A 123 -2.83 2.74 -3.72
CA GLU A 123 -3.52 3.70 -4.60
C GLU A 123 -3.54 3.27 -6.07
N GLY A 124 -2.62 2.39 -6.49
CA GLY A 124 -2.56 1.83 -7.84
C GLY A 124 -3.47 0.61 -8.08
N THR A 125 -4.14 0.12 -7.03
CA THR A 125 -4.96 -1.10 -7.09
C THR A 125 -6.33 -0.84 -7.73
N SER A 126 -6.94 -1.87 -8.32
CA SER A 126 -8.31 -1.78 -8.90
C SER A 126 -9.39 -1.43 -7.86
N ILE A 127 -9.15 -1.75 -6.59
CA ILE A 127 -10.04 -1.48 -5.46
C ILE A 127 -9.75 -0.15 -4.74
N ALA A 128 -8.70 0.59 -5.12
CA ALA A 128 -8.33 1.86 -4.47
C ALA A 128 -9.49 2.86 -4.42
N LYS A 129 -10.31 2.88 -5.47
CA LYS A 129 -11.49 3.73 -5.64
C LYS A 129 -12.61 3.47 -4.62
N GLU A 130 -12.60 2.31 -3.97
CA GLU A 130 -13.62 1.92 -2.99
C GLU A 130 -13.38 2.61 -1.64
N PHE A 131 -12.15 3.07 -1.38
CA PHE A 131 -11.76 3.66 -0.11
C PHE A 131 -11.95 5.18 -0.09
N LYS A 132 -12.54 5.67 1.00
CA LYS A 132 -12.64 7.10 1.27
C LYS A 132 -11.26 7.71 1.56
N SER A 133 -10.39 6.97 2.26
CA SER A 133 -9.01 7.36 2.53
C SER A 133 -8.14 6.12 2.77
N ILE A 134 -6.86 6.25 2.41
CA ILE A 134 -5.82 5.24 2.60
C ILE A 134 -4.74 5.85 3.52
N PHE A 135 -4.60 5.25 4.70
CA PHE A 135 -3.54 5.56 5.67
C PHE A 135 -2.50 4.44 5.59
N ALA A 136 -1.33 4.78 5.04
CA ALA A 136 -0.26 3.83 4.77
C ALA A 136 1.07 4.55 4.63
N SER A 137 2.18 3.82 4.79
CA SER A 137 3.54 4.36 4.68
C SER A 137 3.81 4.87 3.27
N SER A 138 4.52 5.98 3.16
CA SER A 138 4.77 6.69 1.89
C SER A 138 6.21 7.24 1.89
N PHE A 139 6.52 8.13 0.97
CA PHE A 139 7.81 8.79 0.88
C PHE A 139 7.63 10.31 0.89
N LYS A 140 8.63 11.01 1.40
CA LYS A 140 8.85 12.41 1.03
C LYS A 140 9.34 12.42 -0.42
N TYR A 141 8.61 13.10 -1.28
CA TYR A 141 8.96 13.26 -2.69
C TYR A 141 9.51 14.66 -2.95
N ASP A 142 10.47 14.76 -3.87
CA ASP A 142 10.91 16.03 -4.42
C ASP A 142 9.90 16.59 -5.46
N HIS A 143 10.23 17.75 -6.04
CA HIS A 143 9.42 18.42 -7.05
C HIS A 143 9.25 17.64 -8.38
N GLU A 144 10.10 16.65 -8.65
CA GLU A 144 10.01 15.76 -9.82
C GLU A 144 9.30 14.44 -9.52
N GLY A 145 8.84 14.25 -8.28
CA GLY A 145 8.16 13.05 -7.82
C GLY A 145 9.11 11.90 -7.50
N VAL A 146 10.39 12.16 -7.25
CA VAL A 146 11.40 11.14 -6.85
C VAL A 146 11.43 11.04 -5.32
N PRO A 147 11.43 9.82 -4.75
CA PRO A 147 11.46 9.64 -3.30
C PRO A 147 12.83 9.97 -2.73
N GLU A 148 12.84 10.84 -1.71
CA GLU A 148 14.03 11.25 -0.98
C GLU A 148 14.21 10.47 0.31
N TRP A 149 13.12 10.25 1.05
CA TRP A 149 13.14 9.64 2.38
C TRP A 149 11.82 8.93 2.70
N PRO A 150 11.83 7.82 3.47
CA PRO A 150 10.61 7.20 3.99
C PRO A 150 9.78 8.15 4.87
N ALA A 151 8.46 8.03 4.82
CA ALA A 151 7.51 8.83 5.60
C ALA A 151 6.31 7.98 6.04
N LEU A 152 5.66 8.38 7.13
CA LEU A 152 4.42 7.77 7.65
C LEU A 152 3.23 8.71 7.42
#